data_AF-A0A6J5F7I1-F1
#
_entry.id   AF-A0A6J5F7I1-F1
#
_cell.length_a   1.000
_cell.length_b   1.000
_cell.length_c   1.000
_cell.angle_alpha   90.00
_cell.angle_beta   90.00
_cell.angle_gamma   90.00
#
_symmetry.space_group_name_H-M   'P 1'
#
loop_
_entity.id
_entity.type
_entity.pdbx_description
1 polymer ?
#
loop_
_entity_poly.entity_id
_entity_poly.type
_entity_poly.pdbx_seq_one_letter_code
_entity_poly.pdbx_strand_id
1 'polypeptide(L)'
;MKTQKLAWMFLGVTHASVACGLLGVVDQVSSDGQYITSRKLVALVEEARRQGGFEQAARDMAQMHRDFMNSDRLSSRVRRRVDIDYSKNVGLLNCWVAMCTDRPGDPDCQF
;
A
#
# COMPACT_ATOMS: atom_id res chain seq x y z
N MET A 1 16.57 -14.09 50.22
CA MET A 1 15.91 -15.04 49.31
C MET A 1 14.83 -14.29 48.54
N LYS A 2 15.04 -14.08 47.23
CA LYS A 2 14.15 -14.50 46.11
C LYS A 2 12.70 -14.04 46.31
N THR A 3 12.21 -13.05 45.57
CA THR A 3 11.82 -13.26 44.16
C THR A 3 11.99 -12.00 43.30
N GLN A 4 13.05 -11.98 42.49
CA GLN A 4 12.99 -11.45 41.12
C GLN A 4 11.99 -12.31 40.33
N LYS A 5 11.16 -11.68 39.49
CA LYS A 5 10.55 -12.17 38.23
C LYS A 5 9.13 -11.61 38.10
N LEU A 6 9.03 -10.39 37.57
CA LEU A 6 7.86 -9.90 36.83
C LEU A 6 8.34 -8.81 35.85
N ALA A 7 9.49 -9.06 35.22
CA ALA A 7 9.88 -8.41 34.00
C ALA A 7 9.64 -9.43 32.88
N TRP A 8 9.23 -8.97 31.69
CA TRP A 8 9.07 -9.74 30.45
C TRP A 8 7.67 -10.31 30.14
N MET A 9 6.63 -9.48 30.15
CA MET A 9 5.40 -9.71 29.37
C MET A 9 5.02 -8.50 28.50
N PHE A 10 6.00 -7.87 27.84
CA PHE A 10 5.74 -6.79 26.87
C PHE A 10 6.51 -6.93 25.55
N LEU A 11 6.91 -8.15 25.18
CA LEU A 11 7.64 -8.40 23.93
C LEU A 11 6.99 -9.56 23.19
N GLY A 12 5.84 -9.30 22.59
CA GLY A 12 5.11 -10.31 21.80
C GLY A 12 4.19 -9.77 20.71
N VAL A 13 4.22 -8.47 20.41
CA VAL A 13 3.50 -7.90 19.27
C VAL A 13 4.53 -7.24 18.36
N THR A 14 5.31 -8.05 17.65
CA THR A 14 5.98 -7.56 16.45
C THR A 14 4.89 -7.31 15.42
N HIS A 15 4.60 -6.03 15.26
CA HIS A 15 3.55 -5.44 14.45
C HIS A 15 3.73 -5.90 12.99
N ALA A 16 2.91 -6.84 12.53
CA ALA A 16 2.92 -7.26 11.13
C ALA A 16 2.61 -6.10 10.17
N SER A 17 1.97 -5.03 10.67
CA SER A 17 1.75 -3.77 9.96
C SER A 17 3.04 -3.06 9.52
N VAL A 18 4.20 -3.35 10.15
CA VAL A 18 5.50 -2.81 9.72
C VAL A 18 6.03 -3.54 8.47
N ALA A 19 5.60 -4.78 8.21
CA ALA A 19 6.10 -5.57 7.08
C ALA A 19 5.49 -5.16 5.73
N CYS A 20 4.20 -4.82 5.70
CA CYS A 20 3.49 -4.49 4.47
C CYS A 20 3.53 -3.00 4.09
N GLY A 21 4.10 -2.15 4.95
CA GLY A 21 4.19 -0.70 4.76
C GLY A 21 2.84 0.01 4.79
N LEU A 22 2.81 1.25 5.29
CA LEU A 22 1.56 1.98 5.52
C LEU A 22 1.20 2.96 4.41
N LEU A 23 2.19 3.38 3.62
CA LEU A 23 2.06 4.49 2.68
C LEU A 23 2.37 4.05 1.26
N GLY A 24 1.47 4.41 0.35
CA GLY A 24 1.66 4.39 -1.10
C GLY A 24 1.90 5.78 -1.66
N VAL A 25 2.05 5.85 -2.98
CA VAL A 25 2.22 7.08 -3.74
C VAL A 25 1.25 7.12 -4.91
N VAL A 26 0.48 8.20 -5.04
CA VAL A 26 -0.33 8.44 -6.24
C VAL A 26 0.18 9.70 -6.93
N ASP A 27 0.46 9.57 -8.22
CA ASP A 27 0.88 10.66 -9.09
C ASP A 27 -0.32 11.22 -9.87
N GLN A 28 -0.35 12.55 -10.05
CA GLN A 28 -1.14 13.20 -11.09
C GLN A 28 -0.21 13.51 -12.26
N VAL A 29 -0.59 13.05 -13.45
CA VAL A 29 0.18 13.26 -14.68
C VAL A 29 -0.47 14.40 -15.48
N SER A 30 0.34 15.25 -16.10
CA SER A 30 -0.12 16.30 -17.01
C SER A 30 -0.90 15.69 -18.19
N SER A 31 -1.80 16.47 -18.79
CA SER A 31 -2.66 16.01 -19.89
C SER A 31 -1.87 15.58 -21.14
N ASP A 32 -0.67 16.13 -21.34
CA ASP A 32 0.27 15.77 -22.40
C ASP A 32 1.20 14.58 -22.05
N GLY A 33 1.10 14.04 -20.83
CA GLY A 33 1.89 12.89 -20.38
C GLY A 33 3.37 13.19 -20.14
N GLN A 34 3.79 14.46 -20.19
CA GLN A 34 5.21 14.83 -20.16
C GLN A 34 5.74 15.02 -18.73
N TYR A 35 4.89 15.40 -17.78
CA TYR A 35 5.30 15.73 -16.41
C TYR A 35 4.34 15.18 -15.35
N ILE A 36 4.85 14.96 -14.15
CA ILE A 36 4.02 14.70 -12.96
C ILE A 36 3.72 16.06 -12.32
N THR A 37 2.45 16.43 -12.26
CA THR A 37 1.98 17.72 -11.76
C THR A 37 1.82 17.74 -10.25
N SER A 38 1.51 16.59 -9.66
CA SER A 38 1.52 16.42 -8.20
C SER A 38 1.81 14.98 -7.80
N ARG A 39 2.35 14.83 -6.59
CA ARG A 39 2.68 13.53 -6.01
C ARG A 39 2.19 13.52 -4.56
N LYS A 40 1.34 12.57 -4.22
CA LYS A 40 0.72 12.48 -2.89
C LYS A 40 1.05 11.15 -2.25
N LEU A 41 1.44 11.20 -0.98
CA LEU A 41 1.46 10.02 -0.14
C LEU A 41 0.01 9.67 0.23
N VAL A 42 -0.33 8.40 0.14
CA VAL A 42 -1.65 7.89 0.50
C VAL A 42 -1.51 6.83 1.58
N ALA A 43 -2.35 6.90 2.62
CA ALA A 43 -2.44 5.84 3.60
C ALA A 43 -3.19 4.66 2.98
N LEU A 44 -2.51 3.51 2.85
CA LEU A 44 -3.08 2.34 2.18
C LEU A 44 -4.27 1.76 2.92
N VAL A 45 -4.30 1.87 4.24
CA VAL A 45 -5.44 1.46 5.08
C VAL A 45 -6.66 2.33 4.80
N GLU A 46 -6.50 3.64 4.69
CA GLU A 46 -7.60 4.55 4.36
C GLU A 46 -8.13 4.29 2.94
N GLU A 47 -7.22 4.01 2.01
CA GLU A 47 -7.59 3.65 0.64
C GLU A 47 -8.36 2.33 0.61
N ALA A 48 -7.92 1.32 1.36
CA ALA A 48 -8.64 0.07 1.53
C ALA A 48 -10.03 0.29 2.16
N ARG A 49 -10.14 1.12 3.21
CA ARG A 49 -11.44 1.46 3.81
C ARG A 49 -12.39 2.10 2.81
N ARG A 50 -11.89 3.02 1.98
CA ARG A 50 -12.67 3.68 0.94
C ARG A 50 -13.16 2.72 -0.14
N GLN A 51 -12.39 1.68 -0.43
CA GLN A 51 -12.67 0.73 -1.51
C GLN A 51 -13.30 -0.59 -1.05
N GLY A 52 -13.59 -0.75 0.25
CA GLY A 52 -14.22 -1.97 0.78
C GLY A 52 -13.24 -3.13 1.02
N GLY A 53 -11.96 -2.82 1.23
CA GLY A 53 -10.93 -3.77 1.64
C GLY A 53 -9.64 -3.68 0.82
N PHE A 54 -8.56 -4.26 1.35
CA PHE A 54 -7.25 -4.24 0.70
C PHE A 54 -7.24 -4.95 -0.67
N GLU A 55 -8.07 -5.98 -0.84
CA GLU A 55 -8.12 -6.75 -2.08
C GLU A 55 -8.72 -5.92 -3.23
N GLN A 56 -9.80 -5.19 -2.94
CA GLN A 56 -10.40 -4.27 -3.91
C GLN A 56 -9.45 -3.11 -4.22
N ALA A 57 -8.81 -2.53 -3.19
CA ALA A 57 -7.75 -1.54 -3.36
C ALA A 57 -6.61 -2.01 -4.25
N ALA A 58 -6.13 -3.24 -4.07
CA ALA A 58 -5.07 -3.80 -4.91
C ALA A 58 -5.53 -3.94 -6.37
N ARG A 59 -6.76 -4.42 -6.60
CA ARG A 59 -7.33 -4.58 -7.95
C ARG A 59 -7.45 -3.25 -8.68
N ASP A 60 -8.02 -2.24 -8.03
CA ASP A 60 -8.24 -0.94 -8.66
C ASP A 60 -6.91 -0.21 -8.93
N MET A 61 -5.96 -0.31 -8.00
CA MET A 61 -4.61 0.21 -8.20
C MET A 61 -3.88 -0.50 -9.35
N ALA A 62 -4.02 -1.82 -9.47
CA ALA A 62 -3.45 -2.59 -10.57
C ALA A 62 -4.14 -2.27 -11.92
N GLN A 63 -5.43 -1.95 -11.91
CA GLN A 63 -6.12 -1.49 -13.13
C GLN A 63 -5.60 -0.11 -13.55
N MET A 64 -5.51 0.85 -12.64
CA MET A 64 -4.95 2.18 -12.93
C MET A 64 -3.51 2.08 -13.47
N HIS A 65 -2.70 1.19 -12.89
CA HIS A 65 -1.34 0.92 -13.38
C HIS A 65 -1.34 0.46 -14.84
N ARG A 66 -2.18 -0.51 -15.19
CA ARG A 66 -2.33 -0.99 -16.58
C ARG A 66 -2.79 0.13 -17.51
N ASP A 67 -3.74 0.95 -17.09
CA ASP A 67 -4.26 2.05 -17.89
C ASP A 67 -3.16 3.09 -18.21
N PHE A 68 -2.33 3.43 -17.21
CA PHE A 68 -1.15 4.26 -17.46
C PHE A 68 -0.14 3.59 -18.39
N MET A 69 0.16 2.31 -18.21
CA MET A 69 1.13 1.60 -19.05
C MET A 69 0.63 1.39 -20.49
N ASN A 70 -0.67 1.41 -20.73
CA ASN A 70 -1.24 1.36 -22.07
C ASN A 70 -1.38 2.74 -22.73
N SER A 71 -1.05 3.84 -22.02
CA SER A 71 -1.15 5.19 -22.57
C SER A 71 0.07 5.57 -23.42
N ASP A 72 -0.13 5.75 -24.72
CA ASP A 72 0.91 6.20 -25.66
C ASP A 72 1.41 7.63 -25.40
N ARG A 73 0.69 8.40 -24.57
CA ARG A 73 1.02 9.79 -24.26
C ARG A 73 2.15 9.95 -23.25
N LEU A 74 2.43 8.93 -22.45
CA LEU A 74 3.42 9.04 -21.38
C LEU A 74 4.83 9.11 -21.94
N SER A 75 5.57 10.16 -21.57
CA SER A 75 7.02 10.18 -21.78
C SER A 75 7.68 8.99 -21.07
N SER A 76 8.80 8.50 -21.60
CA SER A 76 9.50 7.34 -21.04
C SER A 76 9.88 7.53 -19.55
N ARG A 77 10.18 8.77 -19.15
CA ARG A 77 10.50 9.12 -17.76
C ARG A 77 9.27 9.03 -16.85
N VAL A 78 8.14 9.62 -17.27
CA VAL A 78 6.90 9.58 -16.49
C VAL A 78 6.41 8.14 -16.39
N ARG A 79 6.39 7.41 -17.50
CA ARG A 79 6.03 5.99 -17.55
C ARG A 79 6.82 5.17 -16.54
N ARG A 80 8.16 5.26 -16.56
CA ARG A 80 9.00 4.54 -15.61
C ARG A 80 8.70 4.90 -14.16
N ARG A 81 8.40 6.16 -13.86
CA ARG A 81 8.08 6.58 -12.49
C ARG A 81 6.75 5.99 -12.02
N VAL A 82 5.71 6.19 -12.82
CA VAL A 82 4.36 5.66 -12.53
C VAL A 82 4.40 4.16 -12.38
N ASP A 83 5.16 3.46 -13.23
CA ASP A 83 5.36 2.01 -13.16
C ASP A 83 5.91 1.57 -11.80
N ILE A 84 7.00 2.22 -11.34
CA ILE A 84 7.62 1.91 -10.04
C ILE A 84 6.65 2.18 -8.88
N ASP A 85 6.02 3.36 -8.88
CA ASP A 85 5.19 3.80 -7.76
C ASP A 85 3.91 2.95 -7.65
N TYR A 86 3.23 2.68 -8.76
CA TYR A 86 2.04 1.84 -8.76
C TYR A 86 2.36 0.36 -8.50
N SER A 87 3.44 -0.19 -9.08
CA SER A 87 3.86 -1.57 -8.77
C SER A 87 4.14 -1.74 -7.29
N LYS A 88 4.80 -0.73 -6.67
CA LYS A 88 5.03 -0.74 -5.23
C LYS A 88 3.72 -0.69 -4.46
N ASN A 89 2.79 0.21 -4.78
CA ASN A 89 1.50 0.29 -4.10
C ASN A 89 0.74 -1.04 -4.16
N VAL A 90 0.66 -1.65 -5.34
CA VAL A 90 0.00 -2.95 -5.54
C VAL A 90 0.68 -4.02 -4.68
N GLY A 91 2.01 -4.04 -4.63
CA GLY A 91 2.76 -4.97 -3.79
C GLY A 91 2.46 -4.80 -2.28
N LEU A 92 2.41 -3.55 -1.80
CA LEU A 92 2.08 -3.25 -0.40
C LEU A 92 0.63 -3.68 -0.07
N LEU A 93 -0.33 -3.38 -0.96
CA LEU A 93 -1.72 -3.78 -0.78
C LEU A 93 -1.89 -5.31 -0.80
N ASN A 94 -1.21 -6.02 -1.70
CA ASN A 94 -1.22 -7.49 -1.72
C ASN A 94 -0.57 -8.09 -0.46
N CYS A 95 0.46 -7.45 0.09
CA CYS A 95 1.02 -7.85 1.38
C CYS A 95 -0.04 -7.72 2.48
N TRP A 96 -0.79 -6.60 2.50
CA TRP A 96 -1.91 -6.41 3.43
C TRP A 96 -3.02 -7.46 3.27
N VAL A 97 -3.37 -7.83 2.04
CA VAL A 97 -4.31 -8.93 1.78
C VAL A 97 -3.83 -10.24 2.42
N ALA A 98 -2.56 -10.59 2.22
CA ALA A 98 -1.97 -11.79 2.82
C ALA A 98 -1.98 -11.70 4.37
N MET A 99 -1.58 -10.56 4.92
CA MET A 99 -1.56 -10.31 6.35
C MET A 99 -2.96 -10.42 6.98
N CYS A 100 -3.99 -9.86 6.33
CA CYS A 100 -5.37 -9.96 6.79
C CYS A 100 -5.97 -11.36 6.64
N THR A 101 -5.49 -12.15 5.67
CA THR A 101 -5.86 -13.56 5.52
C THR A 101 -5.30 -14.38 6.69
N ASP A 102 -4.04 -14.14 7.05
CA ASP A 102 -3.38 -14.84 8.17
C ASP A 102 -3.85 -14.35 9.54
N ARG A 103 -4.31 -13.10 9.63
CA ARG A 103 -4.71 -12.43 10.88
C ARG A 103 -6.03 -11.68 10.71
N PRO A 104 -7.16 -12.38 10.51
CA PRO A 104 -8.45 -11.73 10.27
C PRO A 104 -8.97 -10.91 11.46
N GLY A 105 -8.42 -11.11 12.66
CA GLY A 105 -8.75 -10.32 13.85
C GLY A 105 -7.92 -9.04 14.02
N ASP A 106 -7.01 -8.73 13.10
CA ASP A 106 -6.25 -7.49 13.16
C ASP A 106 -7.18 -6.28 12.96
N PRO A 107 -7.10 -5.21 13.78
CA PRO A 107 -7.93 -4.02 13.65
C PRO A 107 -7.83 -3.33 12.28
N ASP A 108 -6.66 -3.40 11.62
CA ASP A 108 -6.47 -2.80 10.30
C ASP A 108 -7.15 -3.62 9.18
N CYS A 109 -7.59 -4.84 9.48
CA CYS A 109 -8.27 -5.75 8.56
C CYS A 109 -9.80 -5.75 8.71
N GLN A 110 -10.35 -4.92 9.60
CA GLN A 110 -11.78 -4.78 9.81
C GLN A 110 -12.34 -3.74 8.82
N PHE A 111 -13.10 -4.19 7.82
CA PHE A 111 -13.74 -3.36 6.78
C PHE A 111 -15.24 -3.62 6.71
#